data_AF-A0A256YC77-F1
#
_entry.id   AF-A0A256YC77-F1
#
_cell.length_a   1.000
_cell.length_b   1.000
_cell.length_c   1.000
_cell.angle_alpha   90.00
_cell.angle_beta   90.00
_cell.angle_gamma   90.00
#
_symmetry.space_group_name_H-M   'P 1'
#
loop_
_entity.id
_entity.type
_entity.pdbx_description
1 polymer ?
#
loop_
_entity_poly.entity_id
_entity_poly.type
_entity_poly.pdbx_seq_one_letter_code
_entity_poly.pdbx_strand_id
1 'polypeptide(L)'
;MEIYGRGEHDRLKRIIQGFLEKNNIGFRVKSYGRITVYRIGFMKNIKLIYNYSDGSFKIICPKNYYEALKKELIINGFRVFELTKYLESENRYRVEDQVFELLLKKQELKHKVKYAREDLLLSIPLMFIIYLIFYYNKVTDQFTIFIVLAILLTIYLIVPRKRIYSTIWYIPLEYPIYRREYRRILDNIKELSKTIPRNSEYRGIIEFLSKKHI
;
A
#
# COMPACT_ATOMS: atom_id res chain seq x y z
N MET A 1 19.92 16.31 -19.71
CA MET A 1 18.47 16.58 -19.86
C MET A 1 17.73 15.26 -19.85
N GLU A 2 16.50 15.23 -19.36
CA GLU A 2 15.76 13.99 -19.10
C GLU A 2 14.38 14.02 -19.78
N ILE A 3 14.06 12.96 -20.51
CA ILE A 3 12.79 12.76 -21.20
C ILE A 3 12.09 11.57 -20.56
N TYR A 4 10.80 11.72 -20.24
CA TYR A 4 9.99 10.68 -19.61
C TYR A 4 8.85 10.27 -20.53
N GLY A 5 8.47 9.01 -20.51
CA GLY A 5 7.34 8.54 -21.32
C GLY A 5 6.90 7.13 -20.99
N ARG A 6 5.93 6.64 -21.77
CA ARG A 6 5.52 5.24 -21.81
C ARG A 6 5.58 4.67 -23.21
N GLY A 7 5.98 3.41 -23.31
CA GLY A 7 5.93 2.66 -24.56
C GLY A 7 6.78 1.40 -24.52
N GLU A 8 6.92 0.76 -25.67
CA GLU A 8 7.57 -0.54 -25.79
C GLU A 8 9.10 -0.40 -25.89
N HIS A 9 9.82 -1.19 -25.09
CA HIS A 9 11.29 -1.12 -24.99
C HIS A 9 12.00 -1.27 -26.34
N ASP A 10 11.59 -2.25 -27.15
CA ASP A 10 12.27 -2.54 -28.42
C ASP A 10 12.00 -1.47 -29.48
N ARG A 11 10.81 -0.86 -29.46
CA ARG A 11 10.51 0.30 -30.31
C ARG A 11 11.31 1.53 -29.89
N LEU A 12 11.48 1.78 -28.58
CA LEU A 12 12.33 2.87 -28.08
C LEU A 12 13.78 2.72 -28.51
N LYS A 13 14.32 1.50 -28.47
CA LYS A 13 15.67 1.23 -28.95
C LYS A 13 15.80 1.55 -30.44
N ARG A 14 14.87 1.08 -31.27
CA ARG A 14 14.86 1.35 -32.71
C ARG A 14 14.78 2.85 -33.02
N ILE A 15 13.98 3.60 -32.27
CA ILE A 15 13.86 5.06 -32.47
C ILE A 15 15.15 5.78 -32.09
N ILE A 16 15.77 5.43 -30.96
CA ILE A 16 17.03 6.05 -30.55
C ILE A 16 18.14 5.70 -31.55
N GLN A 17 18.21 4.45 -32.02
CA GLN A 17 19.16 4.03 -33.05
C GLN A 17 18.92 4.77 -34.37
N GLY A 18 17.69 4.74 -34.89
CA GLY A 18 17.32 5.43 -36.12
C GLY A 18 17.56 6.94 -36.06
N PHE A 19 17.34 7.57 -34.90
CA PHE A 19 17.69 8.97 -34.68
C PHE A 19 19.21 9.20 -34.82
N LEU A 20 20.03 8.34 -34.22
CA LEU A 20 21.49 8.48 -34.28
C LEU A 20 22.03 8.23 -35.71
N GLU A 21 21.48 7.23 -36.40
CA GLU A 21 21.83 6.90 -37.79
C GLU A 21 21.44 8.02 -38.76
N LYS A 22 20.21 8.53 -38.65
CA LYS A 22 19.71 9.65 -39.48
C LYS A 22 20.54 10.92 -39.34
N ASN A 23 21.16 11.14 -38.18
CA ASN A 23 22.04 12.28 -37.93
C ASN A 23 23.52 11.98 -38.21
N ASN A 24 23.85 10.84 -38.84
CA ASN A 24 25.21 10.38 -39.13
C ASN A 24 26.13 10.34 -37.89
N ILE A 25 25.57 9.99 -36.73
CA ILE A 25 26.32 9.99 -35.49
C ILE A 25 26.83 8.58 -35.19
N GLY A 26 28.14 8.40 -35.20
CA GLY A 26 28.75 7.11 -34.79
C GLY A 26 28.44 6.79 -33.33
N PHE A 27 27.86 5.62 -33.07
CA PHE A 27 27.52 5.19 -31.71
C PHE A 27 27.93 3.75 -31.41
N ARG A 28 28.18 3.47 -30.12
CA ARG A 28 28.31 2.10 -29.59
C ARG A 28 27.23 1.85 -28.55
N VAL A 29 26.58 0.69 -28.63
CA VAL A 29 25.52 0.30 -27.69
C VAL A 29 26.08 -0.64 -26.62
N LYS A 30 25.74 -0.39 -25.36
CA LYS A 30 25.94 -1.33 -24.25
C LYS A 30 24.65 -1.47 -23.46
N SER A 31 24.20 -2.69 -23.22
CA SER A 31 22.99 -2.99 -22.46
C SER A 31 23.35 -3.60 -21.12
N TYR A 32 22.76 -3.08 -20.05
CA TYR A 32 22.91 -3.52 -18.66
C TYR A 32 21.52 -3.75 -18.07
N GLY A 33 20.92 -4.91 -18.35
CA GLY A 33 19.55 -5.22 -17.96
C GLY A 33 18.57 -4.15 -18.42
N ARG A 34 18.01 -3.40 -17.44
CA ARG A 34 17.04 -2.32 -17.65
C ARG A 34 17.62 -1.02 -18.23
N ILE A 35 18.94 -0.91 -18.37
CA ILE A 35 19.61 0.31 -18.85
C ILE A 35 20.31 0.02 -20.17
N THR A 36 19.98 0.78 -21.22
CA THR A 36 20.70 0.75 -22.50
C THR A 36 21.45 2.06 -22.69
N VAL A 37 22.76 1.98 -22.93
CA VAL A 37 23.65 3.14 -23.10
C VAL A 37 24.14 3.21 -24.54
N TYR A 38 23.83 4.33 -25.19
CA TYR A 38 24.32 4.70 -26.51
C TYR A 38 25.48 5.69 -26.34
N ARG A 39 26.70 5.26 -26.60
CA ARG A 39 27.90 6.11 -26.51
C ARG A 39 28.13 6.79 -27.86
N ILE A 40 28.10 8.12 -27.88
CA ILE A 40 28.03 8.99 -29.06
C ILE A 40 29.36 9.81 -29.17
N GLY A 41 30.45 9.27 -28.62
CA GLY A 41 31.76 9.93 -28.54
C GLY A 41 32.49 9.64 -27.23
N PHE A 42 33.58 10.39 -26.96
CA PHE A 42 34.43 10.15 -25.79
C PHE A 42 33.72 10.37 -24.45
N MET A 43 32.89 11.43 -24.34
CA MET A 43 32.18 11.80 -23.10
C MET A 43 30.65 11.87 -23.23
N LYS A 44 30.09 11.79 -24.43
CA LYS A 44 28.64 11.95 -24.66
C LYS A 44 27.95 10.59 -24.73
N ASN A 45 26.86 10.45 -23.97
CA ASN A 45 26.02 9.26 -24.01
C ASN A 45 24.53 9.63 -23.95
N ILE A 46 23.70 8.80 -24.59
CA ILE A 46 22.26 8.74 -24.35
C ILE A 46 22.01 7.46 -23.54
N LYS A 47 21.34 7.59 -22.40
CA LYS A 47 20.97 6.44 -21.56
C LYS A 47 19.46 6.27 -21.60
N LEU A 48 19.00 5.11 -22.01
CA LEU A 48 17.62 4.65 -21.88
C LEU A 48 17.52 3.80 -20.61
N ILE A 49 16.67 4.19 -19.67
CA ILE A 49 16.32 3.43 -18.48
C ILE A 49 14.86 3.01 -18.65
N TYR A 50 14.61 1.71 -18.69
CA TYR A 50 13.28 1.15 -18.92
C TYR A 50 12.76 0.47 -17.66
N ASN A 51 11.49 0.65 -17.33
CA ASN A 51 10.84 -0.07 -16.25
C ASN A 51 9.86 -1.09 -16.85
N TYR A 52 10.20 -2.37 -16.74
CA TYR A 52 9.42 -3.46 -17.32
C TYR A 52 8.06 -3.65 -16.64
N SER A 53 7.91 -3.25 -15.38
CA SER A 53 6.69 -3.45 -14.62
C SER A 53 5.52 -2.61 -15.13
N ASP A 54 5.78 -1.39 -15.61
CA ASP A 54 4.75 -0.41 -15.99
C ASP A 54 4.94 0.16 -17.41
N GLY A 55 5.94 -0.34 -18.15
CA GLY A 55 6.27 0.12 -19.50
C GLY A 55 6.73 1.58 -19.57
N SER A 56 7.15 2.16 -18.44
CA SER A 56 7.67 3.53 -18.39
C SER A 56 9.14 3.57 -18.77
N PHE A 57 9.56 4.71 -19.31
CA PHE A 57 10.95 4.93 -19.66
C PHE A 57 11.44 6.32 -19.28
N LYS A 58 12.75 6.39 -19.02
CA LYS A 58 13.52 7.61 -18.81
C LYS A 58 14.69 7.62 -19.76
N ILE A 59 14.80 8.66 -20.58
CA ILE A 59 15.94 8.88 -21.47
C ILE A 59 16.74 10.07 -20.95
N ILE A 60 18.01 9.83 -20.64
CA ILE A 60 18.98 10.86 -20.26
C ILE A 60 19.82 11.16 -21.51
N CYS A 61 19.79 12.41 -21.97
CA CYS A 61 20.54 12.83 -23.14
C CYS A 61 21.22 14.19 -22.95
N PRO A 62 22.27 14.50 -23.74
CA PRO A 62 22.87 15.83 -23.82
C PRO A 62 21.85 16.85 -24.33
N LYS A 63 21.95 18.11 -23.87
CA LYS A 63 21.02 19.20 -24.22
C LYS A 63 20.84 19.36 -25.74
N ASN A 64 21.92 19.18 -26.50
CA ASN A 64 21.94 19.34 -27.96
C ASN A 64 21.05 18.33 -28.70
N TYR A 65 20.73 17.18 -28.10
CA TYR A 65 19.87 16.15 -28.70
C TYR A 65 18.47 16.12 -28.09
N TYR A 66 18.22 16.87 -27.02
CA TYR A 66 17.00 16.77 -26.23
C TYR A 66 15.74 17.09 -27.05
N GLU A 67 15.69 18.26 -27.68
CA GLU A 67 14.52 18.70 -28.45
C GLU A 67 14.26 17.81 -29.67
N ALA A 68 15.33 17.46 -30.39
CA ALA A 68 15.23 16.63 -31.59
C ALA A 68 14.76 15.19 -31.26
N LEU A 69 15.32 14.59 -30.21
CA LEU A 69 14.92 13.25 -29.75
C LEU A 69 13.51 13.26 -29.15
N LYS A 70 13.14 14.31 -28.41
CA LYS A 70 11.79 14.48 -27.88
C LYS A 70 10.75 14.55 -29.01
N LYS A 71 11.02 15.32 -30.06
CA LYS A 71 10.14 15.42 -31.24
C LYS A 71 10.00 14.08 -31.96
N GLU A 72 11.10 13.37 -32.20
CA GLU A 72 11.07 12.05 -32.84
C GLU A 72 10.26 11.04 -32.01
N LEU A 73 10.36 11.04 -30.69
CA LEU A 73 9.53 10.19 -29.83
C LEU A 73 8.02 10.51 -29.98
N ILE A 74 7.66 11.79 -30.01
CA ILE A 74 6.26 12.23 -30.17
C ILE A 74 5.71 11.86 -31.55
N ILE A 75 6.49 12.09 -32.62
CA ILE A 75 6.10 11.75 -34.00
C ILE A 75 5.86 10.25 -34.14
N ASN A 76 6.68 9.43 -33.48
CA ASN A 76 6.53 7.97 -33.46
C ASN A 76 5.47 7.47 -32.46
N GLY A 77 4.60 8.35 -31.95
CA GLY A 77 3.42 8.00 -31.16
C GLY A 77 3.67 7.73 -29.68
N PHE A 78 4.86 8.05 -29.15
CA PHE A 78 5.14 7.89 -27.72
C PHE A 78 4.52 9.04 -26.93
N ARG A 79 3.85 8.68 -25.83
CA ARG A 79 3.41 9.66 -24.84
C ARG A 79 4.61 10.14 -24.05
N VAL A 80 5.12 11.31 -24.41
CA VAL A 80 6.18 12.00 -23.67
C VAL A 80 5.55 12.90 -22.61
N PHE A 81 5.98 12.76 -21.37
CA PHE A 81 5.52 13.57 -20.24
C PHE A 81 6.56 14.61 -19.86
N GLU A 82 6.09 15.79 -19.49
CA GLU A 82 6.92 16.75 -18.74
C GLU A 82 7.17 16.20 -17.33
N LEU A 83 8.30 16.56 -16.73
CA LEU A 83 8.77 16.05 -15.43
C LEU A 83 7.70 16.20 -14.33
N THR A 84 6.94 17.30 -14.38
CA THR A 84 5.78 17.58 -13.53
C THR A 84 4.64 16.57 -13.71
N LYS A 85 4.29 16.22 -14.95
CA LYS A 85 3.24 15.23 -15.26
C LYS A 85 3.68 13.79 -14.95
N TYR A 86 4.97 13.49 -15.08
CA TYR A 86 5.52 12.19 -14.66
C TYR A 86 5.46 12.03 -13.14
N LEU A 87 5.90 13.05 -12.38
CA LEU A 87 5.78 13.06 -10.92
C LEU A 87 4.32 13.00 -10.45
N GLU A 88 3.39 13.68 -11.13
CA GLU A 88 1.95 13.54 -10.85
C GLU A 88 1.43 12.13 -11.12
N SER A 89 1.89 11.47 -12.18
CA SER A 89 1.50 10.08 -12.47
C SER A 89 2.07 9.11 -11.45
N GLU A 90 3.34 9.27 -11.06
CA GLU A 90 4.01 8.46 -10.05
C GLU A 90 3.39 8.67 -8.66
N ASN A 91 3.02 9.91 -8.32
CA ASN A 91 2.24 10.20 -7.11
C ASN A 91 0.84 9.58 -7.16
N ARG A 92 0.15 9.56 -8.31
CA ARG A 92 -1.16 8.88 -8.41
C ARG A 92 -1.04 7.38 -8.14
N TYR A 93 -0.05 6.69 -8.73
CA TYR A 93 0.19 5.28 -8.45
C TYR A 93 0.56 5.05 -6.97
N ARG A 94 1.42 5.89 -6.38
CA ARG A 94 1.72 5.83 -4.95
C ARG A 94 0.49 6.03 -4.05
N VAL A 95 -0.41 6.95 -4.42
CA VAL A 95 -1.65 7.20 -3.67
C VAL A 95 -2.62 6.04 -3.84
N GLU A 96 -2.73 5.45 -5.03
CA GLU A 96 -3.54 4.25 -5.28
C GLU A 96 -3.03 3.06 -4.47
N ASP A 97 -1.71 2.83 -4.45
CA ASP A 97 -1.07 1.78 -3.63
C ASP A 97 -1.30 2.02 -2.13
N GLN A 98 -1.16 3.27 -1.66
CA GLN A 98 -1.44 3.63 -0.26
C GLN A 98 -2.91 3.39 0.12
N VAL A 99 -3.86 3.72 -0.77
CA VAL A 99 -5.28 3.45 -0.53
C VAL A 99 -5.55 1.94 -0.50
N PHE A 100 -4.89 1.17 -1.37
CA PHE A 100 -5.01 -0.29 -1.38
C PHE A 100 -4.45 -0.92 -0.09
N GLU A 101 -3.29 -0.47 0.38
CA GLU A 101 -2.70 -0.92 1.64
C GLU A 101 -3.60 -0.58 2.84
N LEU A 102 -4.17 0.64 2.87
CA LEU A 102 -5.14 1.03 3.89
C LEU A 102 -6.43 0.20 3.83
N LEU A 103 -6.88 -0.22 2.64
CA LEU A 103 -8.04 -1.10 2.48
C LEU A 103 -7.78 -2.52 2.99
N LEU A 104 -6.58 -3.07 2.79
CA LEU A 104 -6.17 -4.35 3.38
C LEU A 104 -6.12 -4.24 4.91
N LYS A 105 -5.47 -3.20 5.43
CA LYS A 105 -5.39 -2.94 6.87
C LYS A 105 -6.77 -2.72 7.51
N LYS A 106 -7.70 -2.08 6.79
CA LYS A 106 -9.12 -1.97 7.19
C LYS A 106 -9.77 -3.34 7.38
N GLN A 107 -9.55 -4.30 6.48
CA GLN A 107 -10.14 -5.64 6.61
C GLN A 107 -9.59 -6.38 7.82
N GLU A 108 -8.27 -6.34 8.04
CA GLU A 108 -7.65 -6.95 9.23
C GLU A 108 -8.17 -6.34 10.53
N LEU A 109 -8.23 -5.00 10.61
CA LEU A 109 -8.79 -4.31 11.76
C LEU A 109 -10.28 -4.59 11.96
N LYS A 110 -11.06 -4.77 10.89
CA LYS A 110 -12.47 -5.15 10.99
C LYS A 110 -12.62 -6.48 11.72
N HIS A 111 -11.79 -7.46 11.37
CA HIS A 111 -11.77 -8.74 12.08
C HIS A 111 -11.38 -8.55 13.55
N LYS A 112 -10.31 -7.80 13.84
CA LYS A 112 -9.87 -7.52 15.22
C LYS A 112 -10.95 -6.82 16.06
N VAL A 113 -11.64 -5.83 15.50
CA VAL A 113 -12.74 -5.10 16.17
C VAL A 113 -13.92 -6.03 16.45
N LYS A 114 -14.30 -6.90 15.49
CA LYS A 114 -15.38 -7.87 15.69
C LYS A 114 -15.06 -8.82 16.84
N TYR A 115 -13.87 -9.42 16.83
CA TYR A 115 -13.43 -10.33 17.89
C TYR A 115 -13.30 -9.63 19.24
N ALA A 116 -12.70 -8.44 19.29
CA ALA A 116 -12.59 -7.67 20.53
C ALA A 116 -13.96 -7.28 21.10
N ARG A 117 -14.97 -7.04 20.24
CA ARG A 117 -16.35 -6.79 20.67
C ARG A 117 -17.00 -8.04 21.26
N GLU A 118 -16.85 -9.18 20.61
CA GLU A 118 -17.34 -10.48 21.10
C GLU A 118 -16.70 -10.82 22.45
N ASP A 119 -15.40 -10.58 22.60
CA ASP A 119 -14.65 -10.81 23.84
C ASP A 119 -15.06 -9.83 24.95
N LEU A 120 -15.36 -8.57 24.61
CA LEU A 120 -15.88 -7.59 25.56
C LEU A 120 -17.29 -7.94 26.05
N LEU A 121 -18.15 -8.46 25.16
CA LEU A 121 -19.49 -8.92 25.51
C LEU A 121 -19.47 -10.16 26.43
N LEU A 122 -18.47 -11.02 26.29
CA LEU A 122 -18.32 -12.21 27.14
C LEU A 122 -17.62 -11.89 28.48
N SER A 123 -16.65 -10.98 28.48
CA SER A 123 -15.87 -10.65 29.68
C SER A 123 -16.64 -9.81 30.71
N ILE A 124 -17.53 -8.90 30.28
CA ILE A 124 -18.30 -8.04 31.21
C ILE A 124 -19.25 -8.84 32.12
N PRO A 125 -20.13 -9.71 31.60
CA PRO A 125 -21.02 -10.53 32.44
C PRO A 125 -20.22 -11.43 33.37
N LEU A 126 -19.08 -11.93 32.88
CA LEU A 126 -18.25 -12.87 33.62
C LEU A 126 -17.50 -12.20 34.78
N MET A 127 -16.96 -11.00 34.56
CA MET A 127 -16.43 -10.15 35.64
C MET A 127 -17.51 -9.78 36.66
N PHE A 128 -18.74 -9.55 36.21
CA PHE A 128 -19.87 -9.26 37.09
C PHE A 128 -20.27 -10.46 37.95
N ILE A 129 -20.28 -11.68 37.39
CA ILE A 129 -20.53 -12.93 38.14
C ILE A 129 -19.43 -13.15 39.18
N ILE A 130 -18.15 -12.99 38.79
CA ILE A 130 -17.02 -13.09 39.72
C ILE A 130 -17.15 -12.08 40.86
N TYR A 131 -17.48 -10.82 40.54
CA TYR A 131 -17.72 -9.77 41.54
C TYR A 131 -18.85 -10.14 42.51
N LEU A 132 -19.99 -10.64 42.00
CA LEU A 132 -21.10 -11.10 42.84
C LEU A 132 -20.69 -12.22 43.79
N ILE A 133 -19.88 -13.18 43.32
CA ILE A 133 -19.35 -14.28 44.15
C ILE A 133 -18.49 -13.74 45.29
N PHE A 134 -17.59 -12.78 45.00
CA PHE A 134 -16.75 -12.13 46.01
C PHE A 134 -17.52 -11.20 46.95
N TYR A 135 -18.62 -10.60 46.49
CA TYR A 135 -19.46 -9.73 47.30
C TYR A 135 -20.31 -10.54 48.30
N TYR A 136 -20.89 -11.65 47.86
CA TYR A 136 -21.76 -12.48 48.70
C TYR A 136 -21.00 -13.40 49.65
N ASN A 137 -19.86 -13.94 49.24
CA ASN A 137 -19.02 -14.75 50.10
C ASN A 137 -17.92 -13.88 50.69
N LYS A 138 -17.86 -13.75 52.02
CA LYS A 138 -16.71 -13.12 52.68
C LYS A 138 -15.44 -13.85 52.21
N VAL A 139 -14.49 -13.09 51.66
CA VAL A 139 -13.27 -13.55 50.94
C VAL A 139 -12.39 -14.55 51.72
N THR A 140 -12.67 -14.76 53.01
CA THR A 140 -11.96 -15.66 53.91
C THR A 140 -12.35 -17.14 53.79
N ASP A 141 -13.42 -17.48 53.06
CA ASP A 141 -13.90 -18.86 52.97
C ASP A 141 -13.15 -19.66 51.88
N GLN A 142 -12.51 -20.76 52.27
CA GLN A 142 -11.67 -21.59 51.38
C GLN A 142 -12.47 -22.16 50.20
N PHE A 143 -13.78 -22.36 50.41
CA PHE A 143 -14.68 -22.86 49.38
C PHE A 143 -14.90 -21.84 48.25
N THR A 144 -14.93 -20.55 48.56
CA THR A 144 -15.08 -19.47 47.58
C THR A 144 -13.87 -19.38 46.65
N ILE A 145 -12.66 -19.60 47.19
CA ILE A 145 -11.41 -19.62 46.42
C ILE A 145 -11.44 -20.76 45.39
N PHE A 146 -11.91 -21.95 45.77
CA PHE A 146 -12.06 -23.10 44.88
C PHE A 146 -13.07 -22.83 43.75
N ILE A 147 -14.21 -22.21 44.05
CA ILE A 147 -15.22 -21.85 43.05
C ILE A 147 -14.66 -20.85 42.03
N VAL A 148 -13.96 -19.82 42.50
CA VAL A 148 -13.33 -18.81 41.63
C VAL A 148 -12.25 -19.44 40.74
N LEU A 149 -11.42 -20.32 41.29
CA LEU A 149 -10.41 -21.07 40.53
C LEU A 149 -11.04 -21.97 39.46
N ALA A 150 -12.12 -22.69 39.78
CA ALA A 150 -12.82 -23.53 38.82
C ALA A 150 -13.41 -22.72 37.66
N ILE A 151 -14.02 -21.57 37.95
CA ILE A 151 -14.55 -20.65 36.93
C ILE A 151 -13.41 -20.13 36.04
N LEU A 152 -12.31 -19.65 36.63
CA LEU A 152 -11.13 -19.18 35.90
C LEU A 152 -10.51 -20.27 35.02
N LEU A 153 -10.44 -21.51 35.51
CA LEU A 153 -9.94 -22.66 34.76
C LEU A 153 -10.84 -23.00 33.56
N THR A 154 -12.15 -22.96 33.75
CA THR A 154 -13.14 -23.23 32.69
C THR A 154 -13.03 -22.18 31.57
N ILE A 155 -12.85 -20.91 31.95
CA ILE A 155 -12.59 -19.82 31.01
C ILE A 155 -11.28 -20.04 30.27
N TYR A 156 -10.21 -20.43 30.98
CA TYR A 156 -8.92 -20.71 30.37
C TYR A 156 -8.96 -21.86 29.35
N LEU A 157 -9.82 -22.86 29.57
CA LEU A 157 -9.98 -24.01 28.67
C LEU A 157 -10.88 -23.71 27.45
N ILE A 158 -11.91 -22.87 27.60
CA ILE A 158 -12.84 -22.52 26.51
C ILE A 158 -12.25 -21.43 25.61
N VAL A 159 -11.44 -20.51 26.16
CA VAL A 159 -10.82 -19.44 25.39
C VAL A 159 -9.67 -20.01 24.54
N PRO A 160 -9.71 -19.90 23.20
CA PRO A 160 -8.71 -20.53 22.34
C PRO A 160 -7.29 -20.01 22.59
N ARG A 161 -6.33 -20.93 22.78
CA ARG A 161 -4.90 -20.72 23.14
C ARG A 161 -4.13 -19.66 22.33
N LYS A 162 -4.60 -19.25 21.14
CA LYS A 162 -4.02 -18.10 20.40
C LYS A 162 -4.18 -16.75 21.12
N ARG A 163 -4.94 -16.70 22.23
CA ARG A 163 -5.25 -15.53 23.06
C ARG A 163 -4.42 -15.37 24.34
N ILE A 164 -3.42 -16.22 24.61
CA ILE A 164 -2.69 -16.22 25.90
C ILE A 164 -1.80 -14.97 26.10
N TYR A 165 -1.55 -14.17 25.06
CA TYR A 165 -0.71 -12.97 25.18
C TYR A 165 -1.44 -11.69 25.62
N SER A 166 -2.78 -11.67 25.65
CA SER A 166 -3.54 -10.57 26.24
C SER A 166 -4.18 -11.04 27.55
N THR A 167 -3.61 -10.61 28.67
CA THR A 167 -4.20 -10.74 30.00
C THR A 167 -5.68 -10.33 29.93
N ILE A 168 -6.60 -11.04 30.62
CA ILE A 168 -8.06 -10.75 30.63
C ILE A 168 -8.37 -9.26 30.87
N TRP A 169 -7.48 -8.57 31.60
CA TRP A 169 -7.49 -7.13 31.87
C TRP A 169 -7.29 -6.20 30.66
N TYR A 170 -6.69 -6.67 29.57
CA TYR A 170 -6.43 -5.88 28.35
C TYR A 170 -7.61 -5.89 27.36
N ILE A 171 -8.50 -6.88 27.42
CA ILE A 171 -9.65 -7.03 26.52
C ILE A 171 -10.56 -5.78 26.52
N PRO A 172 -10.90 -5.15 27.67
CA PRO A 172 -11.72 -3.95 27.69
C PRO A 172 -11.05 -2.72 27.04
N LEU A 173 -9.72 -2.69 27.00
CA LEU A 173 -8.92 -1.60 26.43
C LEU A 173 -8.64 -1.79 24.93
N GLU A 174 -8.55 -3.03 24.46
CA GLU A 174 -8.29 -3.34 23.06
C GLU A 174 -9.41 -2.88 22.12
N TYR A 175 -10.67 -3.09 22.49
CA TYR A 175 -11.81 -2.68 21.66
C TYR A 175 -11.82 -1.17 21.32
N PRO A 176 -11.73 -0.22 22.29
CA PRO A 176 -11.70 1.21 21.98
C PRO A 176 -10.45 1.61 21.19
N ILE A 177 -9.31 0.95 21.38
CA ILE A 177 -8.08 1.20 20.61
C ILE A 177 -8.29 0.80 19.14
N TYR A 178 -8.70 -0.44 18.88
CA TYR A 178 -8.94 -0.91 17.51
C TYR A 178 -10.07 -0.13 16.83
N ARG A 179 -11.10 0.28 17.58
CA ARG A 179 -12.19 1.12 17.04
C ARG A 179 -11.72 2.51 16.63
N ARG A 180 -10.80 3.13 17.39
CA ARG A 180 -10.20 4.43 17.03
C ARG A 180 -9.30 4.29 15.80
N GLU A 181 -8.46 3.26 15.76
CA GLU A 181 -7.60 3.00 14.61
C GLU A 181 -8.41 2.72 13.33
N TYR A 182 -9.50 1.95 13.45
CA TYR A 182 -10.41 1.67 12.34
C TYR A 182 -11.06 2.95 11.79
N ARG A 183 -11.48 3.89 12.65
CA ARG A 183 -12.01 5.19 12.18
C ARG A 183 -10.95 6.03 11.46
N ARG A 184 -9.74 6.13 12.02
CA ARG A 184 -8.64 6.87 11.38
C ARG A 184 -8.34 6.33 9.97
N ILE A 185 -8.33 5.02 9.80
CA ILE A 185 -8.12 4.41 8.49
C ILE A 185 -9.26 4.74 7.52
N LEU A 186 -10.52 4.74 7.99
CA LEU A 186 -11.65 5.14 7.15
C LEU A 186 -11.56 6.62 6.72
N ASP A 187 -11.18 7.50 7.63
CA ASP A 187 -11.02 8.92 7.34
C ASP A 187 -9.87 9.15 6.33
N ASN A 188 -8.72 8.48 6.53
CA ASN A 188 -7.60 8.53 5.60
C ASN A 188 -7.96 8.01 4.20
N ILE A 189 -8.70 6.90 4.10
CA ILE A 189 -9.19 6.38 2.81
C ILE A 189 -10.11 7.40 2.14
N LYS A 190 -10.99 8.05 2.91
CA LYS A 190 -11.92 9.06 2.38
C LYS A 190 -11.20 10.32 1.90
N GLU A 191 -10.13 10.74 2.56
CA GLU A 191 -9.34 11.89 2.14
C GLU A 191 -8.50 11.56 0.90
N LEU A 192 -7.77 10.44 0.92
CA LEU A 192 -6.93 10.04 -0.21
C LEU A 192 -7.75 9.73 -1.47
N SER A 193 -8.91 9.09 -1.34
CA SER A 193 -9.78 8.81 -2.48
C SER A 193 -10.34 10.06 -3.17
N LYS A 194 -10.41 11.22 -2.51
CA LYS A 194 -10.78 12.50 -3.16
C LYS A 194 -9.71 12.99 -4.12
N THR A 195 -8.45 12.63 -3.88
CA THR A 195 -7.32 13.03 -4.72
C THR A 195 -7.16 12.14 -5.97
N ILE A 196 -7.82 10.99 -6.00
CA ILE A 196 -7.83 10.07 -7.15
C ILE A 196 -8.74 10.63 -8.26
N PRO A 197 -8.28 10.75 -9.51
CA PRO A 197 -9.10 11.23 -10.63
C PRO A 197 -10.34 10.37 -10.86
N ARG A 198 -11.46 10.98 -11.29
CA ARG A 198 -12.72 10.25 -11.55
C ARG A 198 -12.61 9.16 -12.63
N ASN A 199 -11.65 9.28 -13.55
CA ASN A 199 -11.45 8.35 -14.67
C ASN A 199 -10.43 7.23 -14.39
N SER A 200 -9.92 7.05 -13.18
CA SER A 200 -9.01 5.93 -12.89
C SER A 200 -9.79 4.62 -12.80
N GLU A 201 -9.29 3.54 -13.44
CA GLU A 201 -9.87 2.20 -13.36
C GLU A 201 -10.03 1.70 -11.91
N TYR A 202 -9.12 2.08 -11.02
CA TYR A 202 -9.12 1.67 -9.61
C TYR A 202 -10.16 2.37 -8.74
N ARG A 203 -10.70 3.52 -9.18
CA ARG A 203 -11.68 4.26 -8.37
C ARG A 203 -12.98 3.49 -8.19
N GLY A 204 -13.43 2.75 -9.19
CA GLY A 204 -14.61 1.89 -9.07
C GLY A 204 -14.41 0.80 -8.01
N ILE A 205 -13.21 0.20 -7.97
CA ILE A 205 -12.83 -0.83 -7.01
C ILE A 205 -12.70 -0.23 -5.60
N ILE A 206 -12.04 0.91 -5.47
CA ILE A 206 -11.87 1.63 -4.19
C ILE A 206 -13.22 2.10 -3.64
N GLU A 207 -14.08 2.68 -4.48
CA GLU A 207 -15.42 3.10 -4.07
C GLU A 207 -16.27 1.90 -3.66
N PHE A 208 -16.22 0.78 -4.40
CA PHE A 208 -16.91 -0.46 -4.04
C PHE A 208 -16.44 -1.02 -2.68
N LEU A 209 -15.12 -1.10 -2.46
CA LEU A 209 -14.54 -1.60 -1.20
C LEU A 209 -14.72 -0.62 -0.03
N SER A 210 -14.85 0.68 -0.32
CA SER A 210 -15.18 1.70 0.67
C SER A 210 -16.66 1.64 1.09
N LYS A 211 -17.57 1.47 0.13
CA LYS A 211 -19.04 1.49 0.32
C LYS A 211 -19.60 0.18 0.88
N LYS A 212 -18.84 -0.92 0.84
CA LYS A 212 -19.22 -2.19 1.48
C LYS A 212 -19.22 -2.03 3.01
N HIS A 213 -20.25 -1.36 3.52
CA HIS A 213 -20.65 -1.34 4.91
C HIS A 213 -21.35 -2.67 5.21
N ILE A 214 -20.79 -3.40 6.17
CA ILE A 214 -21.51 -4.38 7.00
C ILE A 214 -21.17 -4.00 8.42
#